data_AF-A0A641AED3-F1
#
_entry.id   AF-A0A641AED3-F1
#
_cell.length_a   1.000
_cell.length_b   1.000
_cell.length_c   1.000
_cell.angle_alpha   90.00
_cell.angle_beta   90.00
_cell.angle_gamma   90.00
#
_symmetry.space_group_name_H-M   'P 1'
#
loop_
_entity.id
_entity.type
_entity.pdbx_description
1 polymer ?
#
loop_
_entity_poly.entity_id
_entity_poly.type
_entity_poly.pdbx_seq_one_letter_code
_entity_poly.pdbx_strand_id
1 'polypeptide(L)'
;AKTGSSNEDISLFVVPTQSDGINQTLLKTIASDRQSEVVFDNVKVPASALLGTENKGWETIKKVMQWGAIGKCAEMSGGGQQVLDMTVDYAKQRTQFGRPIGSFQAIQHHCANMATDVEGSKFITYQAAWRLSEGLPADREVAMAKAWVSDAYRRVCALGHQSHGAIGFTKEHNMQLYSRRAKASEIMFGDTDFHLENVAEIIGL
;
A
#
# COMPACT_ATOMS: atom_id res chain seq x y z
N ALA A 1 21.36 -3.31 -10.69
CA ALA A 1 22.67 -3.89 -10.38
C ALA A 1 23.63 -2.79 -9.93
N LYS A 2 24.48 -3.06 -8.94
CA LYS A 2 25.56 -2.13 -8.59
C LYS A 2 26.62 -2.21 -9.70
N THR A 3 26.81 -1.12 -10.42
CA THR A 3 27.68 -1.06 -11.60
C THR A 3 28.85 -0.09 -11.44
N GLY A 4 28.84 0.73 -10.38
CA GLY A 4 29.98 1.57 -10.01
C GLY A 4 30.47 1.35 -8.58
N SER A 5 31.36 2.24 -8.15
CA SER A 5 32.06 2.19 -6.87
C SER A 5 31.22 2.70 -5.70
N SER A 6 30.38 3.72 -5.93
CA SER A 6 29.48 4.28 -4.91
C SER A 6 28.27 3.36 -4.69
N ASN A 7 27.64 3.49 -3.52
CA ASN A 7 26.33 2.86 -3.27
C ASN A 7 25.21 3.51 -4.10
N GLU A 8 25.45 4.70 -4.64
CA GLU A 8 24.54 5.38 -5.55
C GLU A 8 24.75 4.97 -7.03
N ASP A 9 25.81 4.23 -7.35
CA ASP A 9 26.10 3.82 -8.72
C ASP A 9 25.32 2.54 -9.09
N ILE A 10 24.01 2.70 -9.29
CA ILE A 10 23.10 1.62 -9.68
C ILE A 10 22.67 1.79 -11.14
N SER A 11 22.66 0.69 -11.89
CA SER A 11 22.04 0.61 -13.23
C SER A 11 20.83 -0.31 -13.24
N LEU A 12 19.85 0.00 -14.09
CA LEU A 12 18.65 -0.80 -14.30
C LEU A 12 18.77 -1.60 -15.60
N PHE A 13 18.33 -2.85 -15.59
CA PHE A 13 18.37 -3.72 -16.76
C PHE A 13 17.02 -4.41 -16.95
N VAL A 14 16.59 -4.57 -18.20
CA VAL A 14 15.45 -5.40 -18.55
C VAL A 14 15.95 -6.82 -18.78
N VAL A 15 15.52 -7.76 -17.94
CA VAL A 15 16.00 -9.15 -17.99
C VAL A 15 14.84 -10.10 -18.33
N PRO A 16 14.93 -10.89 -19.41
CA PRO A 16 13.94 -11.92 -19.71
C PRO A 16 13.82 -12.93 -18.57
N THR A 17 12.59 -13.27 -18.17
CA THR A 17 12.35 -14.15 -17.00
C THR A 17 12.84 -15.59 -17.19
N GLN A 18 13.08 -16.00 -18.44
CA GLN A 18 13.59 -17.33 -18.83
C GLN A 18 15.08 -17.33 -19.14
N SER A 19 15.82 -16.26 -18.78
CA SER A 19 17.27 -16.23 -18.96
C SER A 19 17.97 -17.28 -18.09
N ASP A 20 18.97 -17.94 -18.67
CA ASP A 20 19.84 -18.88 -17.95
C ASP A 20 20.44 -18.21 -16.70
N GLY A 21 20.40 -18.92 -15.58
CA GLY A 21 20.88 -18.42 -14.28
C GLY A 21 19.83 -17.72 -13.41
N ILE A 22 18.59 -17.52 -13.91
CA ILE A 22 17.48 -17.01 -13.09
C ILE A 22 16.75 -18.16 -12.40
N ASN A 23 16.67 -18.10 -11.07
CA ASN A 23 15.85 -19.00 -10.26
C ASN A 23 14.75 -18.20 -9.57
N GLN A 24 13.51 -18.70 -9.63
CA GLN A 24 12.33 -18.06 -9.03
C GLN A 24 11.64 -19.00 -8.06
N THR A 25 11.44 -18.56 -6.83
CA THR A 25 10.77 -19.34 -5.78
C THR A 25 9.53 -18.59 -5.30
N LEU A 26 8.34 -19.17 -5.51
CA LEU A 26 7.08 -18.59 -5.05
C LEU A 26 7.01 -18.63 -3.51
N LEU A 27 6.77 -17.46 -2.91
CA LEU A 27 6.67 -17.29 -1.47
C LEU A 27 5.22 -17.43 -0.99
N LYS A 28 5.06 -17.95 0.23
CA LYS A 28 3.77 -17.96 0.93
C LYS A 28 3.61 -16.67 1.70
N THR A 29 2.62 -15.87 1.34
CA THR A 29 2.36 -14.58 1.99
C THR A 29 1.08 -14.59 2.80
N ILE A 30 1.01 -13.68 3.77
CA ILE A 30 -0.23 -13.48 4.54
C ILE A 30 -1.36 -12.95 3.66
N ALA A 31 -1.11 -12.22 2.58
CA ALA A 31 -2.17 -11.62 1.75
C ALA A 31 -2.65 -12.52 0.61
N SER A 32 -2.04 -13.71 0.44
CA SER A 32 -2.29 -14.61 -0.69
C SER A 32 -2.02 -13.98 -2.06
N ASP A 33 -1.20 -12.94 -2.10
CA ASP A 33 -0.60 -12.38 -3.30
C ASP A 33 0.58 -13.24 -3.78
N ARG A 34 0.97 -13.06 -5.04
CA ARG A 34 2.05 -13.83 -5.66
C ARG A 34 3.35 -13.05 -5.57
N GLN A 35 4.10 -13.27 -4.50
CA GLN A 35 5.45 -12.76 -4.32
C GLN A 35 6.45 -13.89 -4.59
N SER A 36 7.57 -13.57 -5.24
CA SER A 36 8.63 -14.54 -5.51
C SER A 36 9.97 -13.99 -5.07
N GLU A 37 10.80 -14.84 -4.48
CA GLU A 37 12.23 -14.60 -4.42
C GLU A 37 12.81 -14.86 -5.82
N VAL A 38 13.68 -13.96 -6.28
CA VAL A 38 14.36 -14.08 -7.58
C VAL A 38 15.86 -14.01 -7.36
N VAL A 39 16.56 -15.10 -7.68
CA VAL A 39 18.01 -15.22 -7.57
C VAL A 39 18.62 -15.15 -8.97
N PHE A 40 19.60 -14.27 -9.13
CA PHE A 40 20.38 -14.11 -10.37
C PHE A 40 21.77 -14.71 -10.16
N ASP A 41 22.05 -15.84 -10.79
CA ASP A 41 23.37 -16.49 -10.79
C ASP A 41 24.03 -16.34 -12.16
N ASN A 42 25.05 -15.48 -12.26
CA ASN A 42 25.84 -15.25 -13.47
C ASN A 42 25.01 -14.97 -14.74
N VAL A 43 23.84 -14.35 -14.59
CA VAL A 43 22.92 -14.01 -15.68
C VAL A 43 23.58 -12.99 -16.61
N LYS A 44 23.62 -13.30 -17.91
CA LYS A 44 24.19 -12.41 -18.94
C LYS A 44 23.08 -11.70 -19.70
N VAL A 45 23.23 -10.39 -19.87
CA VAL A 45 22.33 -9.55 -20.67
C VAL A 45 23.14 -8.69 -21.63
N PRO A 46 22.63 -8.38 -22.83
CA PRO A 46 23.31 -7.47 -23.75
C PRO A 46 23.32 -6.04 -23.20
N ALA A 47 24.28 -5.21 -23.64
CA ALA A 47 24.34 -3.81 -23.25
C ALA A 47 23.07 -3.02 -23.61
N SER A 48 22.36 -3.44 -24.66
CA SER A 48 21.06 -2.87 -25.07
C SER A 48 19.93 -3.13 -24.07
N ALA A 49 20.11 -4.02 -23.09
CA ALA A 49 19.15 -4.24 -22.01
C ALA A 49 19.22 -3.17 -20.91
N LEU A 50 20.23 -2.30 -20.94
CA LEU A 50 20.35 -1.16 -20.02
C LEU A 50 19.16 -0.22 -20.19
N LEU A 51 18.44 0.02 -19.10
CA LEU A 51 17.35 0.98 -19.06
C LEU A 51 17.88 2.32 -18.54
N GLY A 52 17.89 3.33 -19.41
CA GLY A 52 18.38 4.66 -19.07
C GLY A 52 19.90 4.78 -19.24
N THR A 53 20.56 5.48 -18.32
CA THR A 53 22.02 5.72 -18.35
C THR A 53 22.70 4.90 -17.26
N GLU A 54 23.89 4.38 -17.57
CA GLU A 54 24.71 3.64 -16.62
C GLU A 54 24.97 4.48 -15.35
N ASN A 55 24.87 3.84 -14.19
CA ASN A 55 25.02 4.42 -12.85
C ASN A 55 23.98 5.48 -12.46
N LYS A 56 22.93 5.72 -13.27
CA LYS A 56 21.86 6.71 -12.99
C LYS A 56 20.50 6.08 -12.66
N GLY A 57 20.48 4.83 -12.23
CA GLY A 57 19.26 4.06 -11.98
C GLY A 57 18.40 4.64 -10.85
N TRP A 58 19.00 5.28 -9.84
CA TRP A 58 18.26 5.83 -8.70
C TRP A 58 17.26 6.92 -9.09
N GLU A 59 17.56 7.75 -10.08
CA GLU A 59 16.63 8.78 -10.56
C GLU A 59 15.33 8.15 -11.08
N THR A 60 15.44 7.02 -11.79
CA THR A 60 14.28 6.26 -12.28
C THR A 60 13.57 5.54 -11.14
N ILE A 61 14.32 4.88 -10.23
CA ILE A 61 13.74 4.18 -9.07
C ILE A 61 12.93 5.16 -8.22
N LYS A 62 13.46 6.35 -7.91
CA LYS A 62 12.75 7.34 -7.08
C LYS A 62 11.40 7.72 -7.69
N LYS A 63 11.36 7.98 -8.99
CA LYS A 63 10.10 8.28 -9.72
C LYS A 63 9.12 7.11 -9.68
N VAL A 64 9.60 5.88 -9.92
CA VAL A 64 8.77 4.67 -9.87
C VAL A 64 8.23 4.43 -8.45
N MET A 65 9.04 4.65 -7.43
CA MET A 65 8.63 4.51 -6.02
C MET A 65 7.54 5.53 -5.65
N GLN A 66 7.63 6.77 -6.12
CA GLN A 66 6.59 7.78 -5.88
C GLN A 66 5.25 7.40 -6.52
N TRP A 67 5.26 7.05 -7.81
CA TRP A 67 4.05 6.60 -8.50
C TRP A 67 3.51 5.29 -7.94
N GLY A 68 4.39 4.36 -7.55
CA GLY A 68 4.02 3.10 -6.90
C GLY A 68 3.36 3.31 -5.54
N ALA A 69 3.93 4.19 -4.71
CA ALA A 69 3.35 4.55 -3.41
C ALA A 69 1.95 5.16 -3.55
N ILE A 70 1.75 6.08 -4.49
CA ILE A 70 0.44 6.70 -4.73
C ILE A 70 -0.56 5.72 -5.36
N GLY A 71 -0.13 4.89 -6.30
CA GLY A 71 -0.96 3.80 -6.84
C GLY A 71 -1.41 2.84 -5.73
N LYS A 72 -0.51 2.52 -4.79
CA LYS A 72 -0.83 1.71 -3.62
C LYS A 72 -1.80 2.42 -2.68
N CYS A 73 -1.66 3.74 -2.46
CA CYS A 73 -2.62 4.52 -1.68
C CYS A 73 -4.03 4.51 -2.29
N ALA A 74 -4.14 4.56 -3.62
CA ALA A 74 -5.43 4.45 -4.32
C ALA A 74 -6.06 3.06 -4.12
N GLU A 75 -5.28 1.99 -4.26
CA GLU A 75 -5.72 0.63 -3.97
C GLU A 75 -6.21 0.48 -2.52
N MET A 76 -5.43 1.01 -1.56
CA MET A 76 -5.76 0.98 -0.13
C MET A 76 -7.02 1.77 0.20
N SER A 77 -7.23 2.92 -0.44
CA SER A 77 -8.45 3.72 -0.29
C SER A 77 -9.69 2.96 -0.76
N GLY A 78 -9.60 2.26 -1.89
CA GLY A 78 -10.66 1.37 -2.36
C GLY A 78 -10.89 0.17 -1.43
N GLY A 79 -9.81 -0.41 -0.91
CA GLY A 79 -9.87 -1.45 0.11
C GLY A 79 -10.60 -0.99 1.37
N GLY A 80 -10.29 0.21 1.88
CA GLY A 80 -10.95 0.83 3.02
C GLY A 80 -12.43 1.12 2.76
N GLN A 81 -12.78 1.61 1.57
CA GLN A 81 -14.17 1.81 1.16
C GLN A 81 -14.96 0.50 1.24
N GLN A 82 -14.43 -0.61 0.70
CA GLN A 82 -15.13 -1.88 0.75
C GLN A 82 -15.32 -2.38 2.20
N VAL A 83 -14.34 -2.14 3.08
CA VAL A 83 -14.48 -2.47 4.51
C VAL A 83 -15.63 -1.67 5.14
N LEU A 84 -15.70 -0.37 4.86
CA LEU A 84 -16.78 0.49 5.32
C LEU A 84 -18.14 -0.01 4.82
N ASP A 85 -18.27 -0.28 3.53
CA ASP A 85 -19.53 -0.70 2.92
C ASP A 85 -20.04 -2.01 3.53
N MET A 86 -19.18 -3.03 3.62
CA MET A 86 -19.51 -4.31 4.27
C MET A 86 -19.93 -4.09 5.74
N THR A 87 -19.24 -3.20 6.46
CA THR A 87 -19.52 -2.92 7.87
C THR A 87 -20.85 -2.23 8.06
N VAL A 88 -21.17 -1.23 7.24
CA VAL A 88 -22.44 -0.50 7.28
C VAL A 88 -23.60 -1.43 6.95
N ASP A 89 -23.45 -2.27 5.93
CA ASP A 89 -24.47 -3.24 5.54
C ASP A 89 -24.70 -4.29 6.64
N TYR A 90 -23.63 -4.85 7.19
CA TYR A 90 -23.71 -5.78 8.33
C TYR A 90 -24.40 -5.12 9.54
N ALA A 91 -24.04 -3.88 9.86
CA ALA A 91 -24.58 -3.16 11.00
C ALA A 91 -26.09 -2.87 10.89
N LYS A 92 -26.60 -2.67 9.67
CA LYS A 92 -28.03 -2.48 9.40
C LYS A 92 -28.84 -3.78 9.56
N GLN A 93 -28.25 -4.92 9.28
CA GLN A 93 -28.95 -6.22 9.25
C GLN A 93 -28.82 -7.00 10.56
N ARG A 94 -27.63 -6.98 11.18
CA ARG A 94 -27.36 -7.76 12.39
C ARG A 94 -28.15 -7.21 13.57
N THR A 95 -28.98 -8.07 14.18
CA THR A 95 -29.80 -7.73 15.35
C THR A 95 -29.21 -8.30 16.63
N GLN A 96 -29.06 -7.46 17.65
CA GLN A 96 -28.71 -7.84 19.02
C GLN A 96 -29.46 -6.94 20.01
N PHE A 97 -29.81 -7.48 21.19
CA PHE A 97 -30.59 -6.76 22.20
C PHE A 97 -31.89 -6.14 21.62
N GLY A 98 -32.56 -6.89 20.72
CA GLY A 98 -33.86 -6.51 20.17
C GLY A 98 -33.85 -5.46 19.05
N ARG A 99 -32.69 -5.00 18.56
CA ARG A 99 -32.60 -4.03 17.45
C ARG A 99 -31.34 -4.19 16.59
N PRO A 100 -31.28 -3.61 15.38
CA PRO A 100 -30.06 -3.59 14.57
C PRO A 100 -28.87 -2.96 15.30
N ILE A 101 -27.68 -3.54 15.17
CA ILE A 101 -26.49 -3.06 15.90
C ILE A 101 -26.07 -1.65 15.47
N GLY A 102 -26.38 -1.24 14.24
CA GLY A 102 -26.15 0.12 13.74
C GLY A 102 -26.97 1.21 14.45
N SER A 103 -27.91 0.84 15.34
CA SER A 103 -28.62 1.79 16.21
C SER A 103 -27.88 2.11 17.51
N PHE A 104 -26.83 1.37 17.86
CA PHE A 104 -26.00 1.68 19.02
C PHE A 104 -24.97 2.75 18.66
N GLN A 105 -24.85 3.79 19.48
CA GLN A 105 -23.97 4.92 19.25
C GLN A 105 -22.50 4.51 19.02
N ALA A 106 -22.02 3.48 19.72
CA ALA A 106 -20.67 2.96 19.52
C ALA A 106 -20.43 2.49 18.07
N ILE A 107 -21.39 1.77 17.48
CA ILE A 107 -21.29 1.30 16.08
C ILE A 107 -21.47 2.47 15.10
N GLN A 108 -22.35 3.42 15.40
CA GLN A 108 -22.50 4.63 14.59
C GLN A 108 -21.20 5.42 14.53
N HIS A 109 -20.54 5.62 15.67
CA HIS A 109 -19.25 6.32 15.74
C HIS A 109 -18.15 5.55 15.01
N HIS A 110 -18.10 4.22 15.10
CA HIS A 110 -17.17 3.42 14.30
C HIS A 110 -17.35 3.69 12.81
N CYS A 111 -18.58 3.54 12.29
CA CYS A 111 -18.86 3.76 10.87
C CYS A 111 -18.58 5.20 10.43
N ALA A 112 -18.90 6.19 11.27
CA ALA A 112 -18.59 7.60 10.99
C ALA A 112 -17.08 7.85 10.90
N ASN A 113 -16.30 7.36 11.87
CA ASN A 113 -14.84 7.49 11.86
C ASN A 113 -14.22 6.79 10.65
N MET A 114 -14.71 5.60 10.30
CA MET A 114 -14.28 4.87 9.11
C MET A 114 -14.55 5.67 7.84
N ALA A 115 -15.73 6.29 7.72
CA ALA A 115 -16.06 7.14 6.58
C ALA A 115 -15.13 8.35 6.46
N THR A 116 -14.82 9.00 7.58
CA THR A 116 -13.86 10.12 7.61
C THR A 116 -12.46 9.67 7.20
N ASP A 117 -11.97 8.54 7.71
CA ASP A 117 -10.66 7.99 7.36
C ASP A 117 -10.56 7.63 5.87
N VAL A 118 -11.60 6.99 5.32
CA VAL A 118 -11.65 6.62 3.90
C VAL A 118 -11.67 7.85 3.00
N GLU A 119 -12.49 8.85 3.32
CA GLU A 119 -12.60 10.05 2.49
C GLU A 119 -11.33 10.91 2.57
N GLY A 120 -10.76 11.06 3.77
CA GLY A 120 -9.46 11.72 3.95
C GLY A 120 -8.34 11.01 3.18
N SER A 121 -8.35 9.67 3.14
CA SER A 121 -7.40 8.87 2.37
C SER A 121 -7.50 9.13 0.86
N LYS A 122 -8.71 9.22 0.30
CA LYS A 122 -8.91 9.58 -1.11
C LYS A 122 -8.40 10.98 -1.40
N PHE A 123 -8.72 11.95 -0.54
CA PHE A 123 -8.33 13.35 -0.75
C PHE A 123 -6.81 13.52 -0.80
N ILE A 124 -6.09 13.03 0.21
CA ILE A 124 -4.63 13.16 0.26
C ILE A 124 -3.95 12.37 -0.87
N THR A 125 -4.50 11.21 -1.26
CA THR A 125 -4.02 10.42 -2.40
C THR A 125 -4.17 11.20 -3.71
N TYR A 126 -5.35 11.77 -3.97
CA TYR A 126 -5.61 12.50 -5.21
C TYR A 126 -4.83 13.80 -5.30
N GLN A 127 -4.61 14.49 -4.17
CA GLN A 127 -3.73 15.66 -4.14
C GLN A 127 -2.30 15.29 -4.58
N ALA A 128 -1.72 14.23 -4.00
CA ALA A 128 -0.38 13.79 -4.35
C ALA A 128 -0.31 13.28 -5.81
N ALA A 129 -1.31 12.52 -6.26
CA ALA A 129 -1.41 12.05 -7.64
C ALA A 129 -1.46 13.21 -8.65
N TRP A 130 -2.26 14.24 -8.36
CA TRP A 130 -2.36 15.43 -9.19
C TRP A 130 -1.02 16.18 -9.27
N ARG A 131 -0.33 16.36 -8.14
CA ARG A 131 1.00 17.02 -8.16
C ARG A 131 2.00 16.24 -9.01
N LEU A 132 2.02 14.92 -8.89
CA LEU A 132 2.87 14.06 -9.71
C LEU A 132 2.51 14.16 -11.20
N SER A 133 1.22 14.20 -11.57
CA SER A 133 0.80 14.29 -12.97
C SER A 133 1.14 15.64 -13.61
N GLU A 134 1.08 16.72 -12.83
CA GLU A 134 1.43 18.08 -13.29
C GLU A 134 2.94 18.37 -13.25
N GLY A 135 3.77 17.39 -12.85
CA GLY A 135 5.22 17.59 -12.72
C GLY A 135 5.61 18.57 -11.62
N LEU A 136 4.73 18.78 -10.63
CA LEU A 136 5.00 19.64 -9.48
C LEU A 136 5.85 18.89 -8.43
N PRO A 137 6.65 19.58 -7.61
CA PRO A 137 7.34 18.96 -6.48
C PRO A 137 6.32 18.26 -5.56
N ALA A 138 6.51 16.96 -5.33
CA ALA A 138 5.51 16.14 -4.65
C ALA A 138 6.11 15.19 -3.59
N ASP A 139 7.41 15.26 -3.31
CA ASP A 139 8.07 14.34 -2.36
C ASP A 139 7.35 14.32 -0.99
N ARG A 140 7.00 15.50 -0.48
CA ARG A 140 6.27 15.64 0.79
C ARG A 140 4.87 15.06 0.71
N GLU A 141 4.10 15.43 -0.32
CA GLU A 141 2.71 14.99 -0.46
C GLU A 141 2.62 13.47 -0.67
N VAL A 142 3.57 12.87 -1.38
CA VAL A 142 3.67 11.41 -1.52
C VAL A 142 3.93 10.74 -0.18
N ALA A 143 4.90 11.25 0.58
CA ALA A 143 5.23 10.69 1.88
C ALA A 143 4.07 10.84 2.88
N MET A 144 3.46 12.03 2.97
CA MET A 144 2.29 12.26 3.81
C MET A 144 1.11 11.35 3.41
N ALA A 145 0.84 11.20 2.11
CA ALA A 145 -0.23 10.33 1.63
C ALA A 145 0.04 8.87 2.03
N LYS A 146 1.23 8.34 1.77
CA LYS A 146 1.53 6.93 2.07
C LYS A 146 1.52 6.64 3.57
N ALA A 147 2.03 7.54 4.41
CA ALA A 147 1.95 7.42 5.86
C ALA A 147 0.49 7.43 6.35
N TRP A 148 -0.29 8.45 5.97
CA TRP A 148 -1.68 8.62 6.40
C TRP A 148 -2.56 7.45 5.96
N VAL A 149 -2.53 7.09 4.68
CA VAL A 149 -3.42 6.07 4.11
C VAL A 149 -3.11 4.69 4.69
N SER A 150 -1.84 4.41 5.00
CA SER A 150 -1.44 3.15 5.67
C SER A 150 -2.09 3.02 7.04
N ASP A 151 -2.00 4.06 7.87
CA ASP A 151 -2.62 4.03 9.19
C ASP A 151 -4.15 4.09 9.15
N ALA A 152 -4.72 4.92 8.27
CA ALA A 152 -6.16 5.01 8.09
C ALA A 152 -6.76 3.66 7.67
N TYR A 153 -6.15 2.96 6.71
CA TYR A 153 -6.67 1.68 6.26
C TYR A 153 -6.60 0.61 7.36
N ARG A 154 -5.54 0.64 8.18
CA ARG A 154 -5.41 -0.21 9.37
C ARG A 154 -6.50 0.07 10.40
N ARG A 155 -6.76 1.34 10.71
CA ARG A 155 -7.86 1.76 11.63
C ARG A 155 -9.23 1.32 11.12
N VAL A 156 -9.49 1.53 9.83
CA VAL A 156 -10.74 1.12 9.17
C VAL A 156 -10.94 -0.40 9.28
N CYS A 157 -9.90 -1.21 9.01
CA CYS A 157 -9.97 -2.66 9.20
C CYS A 157 -10.23 -3.07 10.65
N ALA A 158 -9.60 -2.40 11.61
CA ALA A 158 -9.79 -2.69 13.04
C ALA A 158 -11.23 -2.41 13.50
N LEU A 159 -11.79 -1.26 13.13
CA LEU A 159 -13.17 -0.89 13.43
C LEU A 159 -14.18 -1.81 12.72
N GLY A 160 -13.87 -2.21 11.48
CA GLY A 160 -14.65 -3.21 10.74
C GLY A 160 -14.72 -4.54 11.49
N HIS A 161 -13.58 -5.09 11.90
CA HIS A 161 -13.52 -6.33 12.70
C HIS A 161 -14.29 -6.21 14.01
N GLN A 162 -14.11 -5.10 14.74
CA GLN A 162 -14.82 -4.88 16.01
C GLN A 162 -16.34 -4.80 15.83
N SER A 163 -16.81 -4.23 14.72
CA SER A 163 -18.24 -4.10 14.40
C SER A 163 -18.87 -5.42 13.96
N HIS A 164 -18.11 -6.30 13.28
CA HIS A 164 -18.57 -7.62 12.89
C HIS A 164 -18.49 -8.65 14.03
N GLY A 165 -17.56 -8.47 14.98
CA GLY A 165 -17.28 -9.47 16.01
C GLY A 165 -16.68 -10.75 15.42
N ALA A 166 -16.99 -11.91 16.00
CA ALA A 166 -16.33 -13.17 15.68
C ALA A 166 -16.40 -13.54 14.18
N ILE A 167 -17.51 -13.27 13.49
CA ILE A 167 -17.67 -13.62 12.08
C ILE A 167 -16.63 -12.93 11.19
N GLY A 168 -16.22 -11.71 11.54
CA GLY A 168 -15.21 -10.93 10.80
C GLY A 168 -13.83 -11.60 10.77
N PHE A 169 -13.52 -12.46 11.74
CA PHE A 169 -12.26 -13.21 11.82
C PHE A 169 -12.31 -14.55 11.08
N THR A 170 -13.48 -15.01 10.65
CA THR A 170 -13.63 -16.30 9.97
C THR A 170 -13.41 -16.17 8.46
N LYS A 171 -13.17 -17.30 7.79
CA LYS A 171 -13.08 -17.35 6.32
C LYS A 171 -14.46 -17.30 5.63
N GLU A 172 -15.55 -17.40 6.39
CA GLU A 172 -16.91 -17.29 5.86
C GLU A 172 -17.28 -15.84 5.53
N HIS A 173 -16.52 -14.87 6.04
CA HIS A 173 -16.68 -13.46 5.76
C HIS A 173 -15.44 -12.88 5.07
N ASN A 174 -15.65 -11.93 4.16
CA ASN A 174 -14.55 -11.32 3.40
C ASN A 174 -13.71 -10.33 4.22
N MET A 175 -14.09 -10.01 5.47
CA MET A 175 -13.39 -9.00 6.27
C MET A 175 -11.91 -9.35 6.49
N GLN A 176 -11.60 -10.62 6.79
CA GLN A 176 -10.22 -11.06 6.96
C GLN A 176 -9.34 -10.81 5.72
N LEU A 177 -9.90 -10.89 4.51
CA LEU A 177 -9.18 -10.64 3.26
C LEU A 177 -8.62 -9.22 3.22
N TYR A 178 -9.44 -8.22 3.54
CA TYR A 178 -9.05 -6.82 3.50
C TYR A 178 -8.02 -6.49 4.58
N SER A 179 -8.15 -7.04 5.79
CA SER A 179 -7.15 -6.81 6.84
C SER A 179 -5.78 -7.43 6.52
N ARG A 180 -5.75 -8.59 5.86
CA ARG A 180 -4.51 -9.23 5.39
C ARG A 180 -3.85 -8.42 4.27
N ARG A 181 -4.64 -7.88 3.35
CA ARG A 181 -4.17 -6.97 2.29
C ARG A 181 -3.68 -5.65 2.86
N ALA A 182 -4.37 -5.06 3.84
CA ALA A 182 -3.92 -3.85 4.53
C ALA A 182 -2.50 -4.05 5.09
N LYS A 183 -2.26 -5.17 5.80
CA LYS A 183 -0.94 -5.48 6.37
C LYS A 183 0.15 -5.65 5.31
N ALA A 184 -0.14 -6.28 4.18
CA ALA A 184 0.83 -6.39 3.09
C ALA A 184 1.12 -5.04 2.42
N SER A 185 0.09 -4.21 2.24
CA SER A 185 0.21 -2.88 1.63
C SER A 185 0.98 -1.87 2.49
N GLU A 186 0.96 -2.02 3.81
CA GLU A 186 1.71 -1.15 4.74
C GLU A 186 3.19 -1.06 4.37
N ILE A 187 3.83 -2.18 4.03
CA ILE A 187 5.27 -2.25 3.76
C ILE A 187 5.67 -2.04 2.29
N MET A 188 4.70 -2.05 1.36
CA MET A 188 4.99 -1.84 -0.06
C MET A 188 5.32 -0.36 -0.32
N PHE A 189 6.41 -0.11 -1.05
CA PHE A 189 6.91 1.23 -1.40
C PHE A 189 7.26 2.12 -0.18
N GLY A 190 7.76 1.50 0.88
CA GLY A 190 8.10 2.17 2.14
C GLY A 190 6.95 2.13 3.14
N ASP A 191 7.28 1.82 4.39
CA ASP A 191 6.32 1.77 5.49
C ASP A 191 6.02 3.16 6.06
N THR A 192 5.10 3.22 7.03
CA THR A 192 4.67 4.48 7.65
C THR A 192 5.86 5.24 8.23
N ASP A 193 6.76 4.56 8.95
CA ASP A 193 7.87 5.20 9.65
C ASP A 193 8.86 5.83 8.66
N PHE A 194 9.22 5.09 7.60
CA PHE A 194 10.04 5.62 6.50
C PHE A 194 9.44 6.90 5.91
N HIS A 195 8.13 6.92 5.66
CA HIS A 195 7.49 8.11 5.08
C HIS A 195 7.38 9.26 6.09
N LEU A 196 7.19 8.99 7.38
CA LEU A 196 7.19 10.03 8.42
C LEU A 196 8.58 10.65 8.61
N GLU A 197 9.65 9.84 8.57
CA GLU A 197 11.03 10.32 8.59
C GLU A 197 11.30 11.26 7.41
N ASN A 198 10.91 10.86 6.19
CA ASN A 198 11.02 11.73 5.01
C ASN A 198 10.25 13.05 5.18
N VAL A 199 9.05 13.01 5.77
CA VAL A 199 8.29 14.24 6.04
C VAL A 199 9.03 15.12 7.04
N ALA A 200 9.59 14.56 8.11
CA ALA A 200 10.36 15.28 9.12
C ALA A 200 11.56 16.00 8.48
N GLU A 201 12.35 15.29 7.68
CA GLU A 201 13.50 15.86 6.97
C GLU A 201 13.07 17.01 6.04
N ILE A 202 11.98 16.84 5.28
CA ILE A 202 11.49 17.86 4.34
C ILE A 202 11.02 19.12 5.06
N ILE A 203 10.45 18.99 6.27
CA ILE A 203 10.05 20.16 7.08
C ILE A 203 11.19 20.72 7.94
N GLY A 204 12.39 20.13 7.87
CA GLY A 204 13.61 20.60 8.51
C GLY A 204 13.79 20.18 9.96
N LEU A 205 13.27 19.00 10.34
CA LEU A 205 13.45 18.38 11.66
C LEU A 205 14.38 17.17 11.60
#